data_AF-A0A9X0ZX42-F1
#
_entry.id   AF-A0A9X0ZX42-F1
#
_cell.length_a   1.000
_cell.length_b   1.000
_cell.length_c   1.000
_cell.angle_alpha   90.00
_cell.angle_beta   90.00
_cell.angle_gamma   90.00
#
_symmetry.space_group_name_H-M   'P 1'
#
loop_
_entity.id
_entity.type
_entity.pdbx_description
1 polymer ?
#
loop_
_entity_poly.entity_id
_entity_poly.type
_entity_poly.pdbx_seq_one_letter_code
_entity_poly.pdbx_strand_id
1 'polypeptide(L)'
;MKQPYLLQTSHDSLILFDNGKDNFLADFHQAFSGCEVESEYENIFALFGTDAFFTVRGGQLDLQDWDGKIYFSLPLPFPLDLADGCSVMLVGTLEPVAAERLQVRFADKDDNAGLLQALFDFAAPNGWEPYDCSALCICLFNEQERMKREFELA
;
A
#
# COMPACT_ATOMS: atom_id res chain seq x y z
N MET A 1 9.78 -0.74 17.18
CA MET A 1 8.56 -0.31 16.44
C MET A 1 7.68 -1.53 16.23
N LYS A 2 6.35 -1.39 16.35
CA LYS A 2 5.42 -2.45 15.95
C LYS A 2 5.24 -2.35 14.44
N GLN A 3 5.53 -3.43 13.73
CA GLN A 3 5.33 -3.56 12.29
C GLN A 3 4.01 -4.34 12.06
N PRO A 4 3.34 -4.11 10.91
CA PRO A 4 3.68 -3.12 9.88
C PRO A 4 3.47 -1.68 10.36
N TYR A 5 4.24 -0.75 9.79
CA TYR A 5 4.19 0.68 10.07
C TYR A 5 3.42 1.43 8.99
N LEU A 6 2.38 2.15 9.41
CA LEU A 6 1.52 2.94 8.53
C LEU A 6 1.96 4.40 8.52
N LEU A 7 2.11 4.95 7.32
CA LEU A 7 2.38 6.36 7.09
C LEU A 7 1.37 6.93 6.09
N GLN A 8 0.47 7.77 6.58
CA GLN A 8 -0.39 8.57 5.72
C GLN A 8 0.43 9.75 5.17
N THR A 9 0.58 9.84 3.85
CA THR A 9 1.34 10.92 3.20
C THR A 9 0.44 11.99 2.60
N SER A 10 -0.81 11.64 2.30
CA SER A 10 -1.86 12.58 1.92
C SER A 10 -3.23 12.03 2.32
N HIS A 11 -4.31 12.76 2.03
CA HIS A 11 -5.68 12.27 2.24
C HIS A 11 -5.99 11.03 1.37
N ASP A 12 -5.30 10.87 0.23
CA ASP A 12 -5.59 9.86 -0.78
C ASP A 12 -4.44 8.85 -0.95
N SER A 13 -3.42 8.91 -0.10
CA SER A 13 -2.22 8.08 -0.20
C SER A 13 -1.71 7.60 1.16
N LEU A 14 -1.47 6.29 1.22
CA LEU A 14 -0.96 5.60 2.39
C LEU A 14 0.22 4.72 2.00
N ILE A 15 1.28 4.73 2.81
CA ILE A 15 2.38 3.78 2.71
C ILE A 15 2.32 2.83 3.90
N LEU A 16 2.35 1.53 3.62
CA LEU A 16 2.44 0.47 4.63
C LEU A 16 3.83 -0.17 4.50
N PHE A 17 4.69 0.11 5.47
CA PHE A 17 5.99 -0.53 5.58
C PHE A 17 5.85 -1.82 6.37
N ASP A 18 6.25 -2.93 5.77
CA ASP A 18 6.29 -4.23 6.44
C ASP A 18 7.71 -4.80 6.40
N ASN A 19 8.03 -5.69 7.34
CA ASN A 19 9.33 -6.37 7.37
C ASN A 19 9.26 -7.89 7.21
N GLY A 20 8.12 -8.41 6.76
CA GLY A 20 7.91 -9.83 6.49
C GLY A 20 7.93 -10.73 7.73
N LYS A 21 7.98 -10.18 8.95
CA LYS A 21 8.04 -10.98 10.18
C LYS A 21 6.70 -11.59 10.56
N ASP A 22 5.59 -11.03 10.10
CA ASP A 22 4.24 -11.46 10.44
C ASP A 22 3.50 -12.10 9.25
N ASN A 23 4.22 -12.68 8.29
CA ASN A 23 3.71 -13.30 7.06
C ASN A 23 2.82 -12.39 6.20
N PHE A 24 2.66 -11.10 6.54
CA PHE A 24 1.73 -10.20 5.88
C PHE A 24 1.95 -10.15 4.36
N LEU A 25 3.18 -9.85 3.92
CA LEU A 25 3.51 -9.81 2.49
C LEU A 25 3.34 -11.17 1.82
N ALA A 26 3.61 -12.28 2.53
CA ALA A 26 3.45 -13.62 1.98
C ALA A 26 1.96 -13.96 1.74
N ASP A 27 1.10 -13.69 2.72
CA ASP A 27 -0.36 -13.88 2.62
C ASP A 27 -0.94 -12.99 1.52
N PHE A 28 -0.46 -11.75 1.43
CA PHE A 28 -0.82 -10.82 0.37
C PHE A 28 -0.45 -11.38 -1.02
N HIS A 29 0.81 -11.78 -1.23
CA HIS A 29 1.25 -12.35 -2.50
C HIS A 29 0.49 -13.62 -2.88
N GLN A 30 0.13 -14.45 -1.90
CA GLN A 30 -0.69 -15.63 -2.13
C GLN A 30 -2.12 -15.26 -2.55
N ALA A 31 -2.74 -14.28 -1.90
CA ALA A 31 -4.10 -13.85 -2.19
C ALA A 31 -4.27 -13.31 -3.61
N PHE A 32 -3.25 -12.63 -4.14
CA PHE A 32 -3.26 -12.02 -5.47
C PHE A 32 -2.36 -12.77 -6.48
N SER A 33 -2.02 -14.02 -6.19
CA SER A 33 -1.26 -14.86 -7.10
C SER A 33 -2.02 -15.05 -8.42
N GLY A 34 -1.42 -14.57 -9.52
CA GLY A 34 -1.99 -14.69 -10.87
C GLY A 34 -2.78 -13.47 -11.35
N CYS A 35 -2.88 -12.41 -10.53
CA CYS A 35 -3.29 -11.10 -11.02
C CYS A 35 -2.22 -10.52 -11.96
N GLU A 36 -2.65 -9.71 -12.93
CA GLU A 36 -1.72 -8.97 -13.77
C GLU A 36 -0.98 -7.94 -12.94
N VAL A 37 0.34 -7.99 -13.02
CA VAL A 37 1.24 -7.07 -12.34
C VAL A 37 2.01 -6.34 -13.42
N GLU A 38 1.80 -5.03 -13.52
CA GLU A 38 2.52 -4.18 -14.46
C GLU A 38 3.48 -3.28 -13.70
N SER A 39 4.74 -3.22 -14.14
CA SER A 39 5.69 -2.22 -13.68
C SER A 39 6.89 -2.12 -14.62
N GLU A 40 7.37 -0.90 -14.81
CA GLU A 40 8.63 -0.62 -15.51
C GLU A 40 9.86 -0.89 -14.61
N TYR A 41 9.64 -1.08 -13.30
CA TYR A 41 10.68 -1.31 -12.30
C TYR A 41 10.54 -2.72 -11.71
N GLU A 42 11.63 -3.50 -11.70
CA GLU A 42 11.63 -4.91 -11.26
C GLU A 42 11.18 -5.13 -9.80
N ASN A 43 11.23 -4.07 -9.00
CA ASN A 43 10.96 -4.09 -7.56
C ASN A 43 9.69 -3.32 -7.16
N ILE A 44 9.01 -2.70 -8.13
CA ILE A 44 7.70 -2.10 -7.92
C ILE A 44 6.70 -2.96 -8.68
N PHE A 45 5.54 -3.17 -8.12
CA PHE A 45 4.46 -3.91 -8.76
C PHE A 45 3.22 -3.05 -8.70
N ALA A 46 2.46 -2.92 -9.78
CA ALA A 46 1.14 -2.32 -9.73
C ALA A 46 0.08 -3.40 -9.93
N LEU A 47 -0.83 -3.49 -8.97
CA LEU A 47 -1.96 -4.41 -9.04
C LEU A 47 -3.16 -3.68 -9.64
N PHE A 48 -3.54 -4.05 -10.86
CA PHE A 48 -4.68 -3.46 -11.58
C PHE A 48 -5.79 -4.49 -11.81
N GLY A 49 -7.01 -4.00 -11.98
CA GLY A 49 -8.16 -4.83 -12.36
C GLY A 49 -8.69 -5.76 -11.27
N THR A 50 -8.33 -5.53 -10.01
CA THR A 50 -8.92 -6.22 -8.85
C THR A 50 -10.06 -5.40 -8.26
N ASP A 51 -11.05 -6.10 -7.71
CA ASP A 51 -12.16 -5.53 -6.95
C ASP A 51 -11.81 -5.22 -5.49
N ALA A 52 -10.63 -5.60 -5.04
CA ALA A 52 -10.13 -5.32 -3.70
C ALA A 52 -9.90 -3.81 -3.49
N PHE A 53 -10.21 -3.29 -2.31
CA PHE A 53 -9.94 -1.93 -1.88
C PHE A 53 -9.65 -1.85 -0.39
N PHE A 54 -8.84 -0.86 0.01
CA PHE A 54 -8.62 -0.57 1.42
C PHE A 54 -9.77 0.26 1.98
N THR A 55 -10.23 -0.11 3.17
CA THR A 55 -11.24 0.64 3.93
C THR A 55 -10.85 0.72 5.39
N VAL A 56 -11.25 1.79 6.06
CA VAL A 56 -11.04 1.98 7.51
C VAL A 56 -12.33 1.68 8.25
N ARG A 57 -12.33 0.66 9.10
CA ARG A 57 -13.52 0.23 9.88
C ARG A 57 -13.14 -0.17 11.30
N GLY A 58 -13.82 0.41 12.29
CA GLY A 58 -13.66 -0.01 13.69
C GLY A 58 -12.24 0.08 14.24
N GLY A 59 -11.41 1.00 13.72
CA GLY A 59 -9.99 1.07 14.06
C GLY A 59 -9.13 -0.01 13.39
N GLN A 60 -9.59 -0.57 12.27
CA GLN A 60 -8.84 -1.49 11.42
C GLN A 60 -8.74 -0.91 9.99
N LEU A 61 -7.64 -1.23 9.32
CA LEU A 61 -7.45 -1.08 7.89
C LEU A 61 -7.66 -2.45 7.25
N ASP A 62 -8.75 -2.59 6.52
CA ASP A 62 -9.13 -3.84 5.86
C ASP A 62 -8.88 -3.73 4.37
N LEU A 63 -8.26 -4.73 3.78
CA LEU A 63 -8.28 -4.97 2.34
C LEU A 63 -9.44 -5.93 2.05
N GLN A 64 -10.48 -5.45 1.39
CA GLN A 64 -11.69 -6.22 1.10
C GLN A 64 -12.13 -6.02 -0.35
N ASP A 65 -12.87 -6.96 -0.93
CA ASP A 65 -13.54 -6.74 -2.21
C ASP A 65 -14.97 -6.20 -2.07
N TRP A 66 -15.61 -5.95 -3.22
CA TRP A 66 -17.00 -5.49 -3.29
C TRP A 66 -18.02 -6.45 -2.72
N ASP A 67 -17.72 -7.75 -2.70
CA ASP A 67 -18.57 -8.79 -2.12
C ASP A 67 -18.38 -8.89 -0.59
N GLY A 68 -17.47 -8.08 -0.03
CA GLY A 68 -17.21 -7.99 1.40
C GLY A 68 -16.29 -9.08 1.93
N LYS A 69 -15.64 -9.84 1.05
CA LYS A 69 -14.58 -10.76 1.46
C LYS A 69 -13.37 -9.94 1.86
N ILE A 70 -12.93 -10.15 3.10
CA ILE A 70 -11.73 -9.54 3.66
C ILE A 70 -10.54 -10.43 3.31
N TYR A 71 -9.58 -9.87 2.57
CA TYR A 71 -8.29 -10.51 2.29
C TYR A 71 -7.33 -10.35 3.46
N PHE A 72 -7.38 -9.19 4.13
CA PHE A 72 -6.51 -8.88 5.25
C PHE A 72 -7.09 -7.74 6.12
N SER A 73 -6.73 -7.74 7.40
CA SER A 73 -7.09 -6.71 8.38
C SER A 73 -5.90 -6.32 9.26
N LEU A 74 -5.63 -5.02 9.39
CA LEU A 74 -4.59 -4.48 10.25
C LEU A 74 -5.19 -3.57 11.34
N PRO A 75 -4.94 -3.82 12.64
CA PRO A 75 -5.32 -2.87 13.67
C PRO A 75 -4.57 -1.55 13.51
N LEU A 76 -5.32 -0.45 13.49
CA LEU A 76 -4.79 0.89 13.36
C LEU A 76 -4.24 1.40 14.70
N PRO A 77 -3.00 1.91 14.73
CA PRO A 77 -2.45 2.53 15.92
C PRO A 77 -3.05 3.92 16.21
N PHE A 78 -3.68 4.55 15.23
CA PHE A 78 -4.35 5.85 15.32
C PHE A 78 -5.50 5.93 14.30
N PRO A 79 -6.51 6.79 14.51
CA PRO A 79 -7.55 7.01 13.52
C PRO A 79 -6.93 7.47 12.19
N LEU A 80 -7.30 6.81 11.09
CA LEU A 80 -6.97 7.23 9.74
C LEU A 80 -8.22 7.83 9.09
N ASP A 81 -8.03 8.97 8.42
CA ASP A 81 -9.03 9.59 7.57
C ASP A 81 -8.55 9.39 6.13
N LEU A 82 -9.02 8.32 5.49
CA LEU A 82 -8.67 7.95 4.12
C LEU A 82 -9.88 8.13 3.22
N ALA A 83 -9.67 8.72 2.04
CA ALA A 83 -10.69 8.69 1.00
C ALA A 83 -11.01 7.24 0.58
N ASP A 84 -12.27 7.03 0.17
CA ASP A 84 -12.66 5.80 -0.52
C ASP A 84 -11.79 5.62 -1.78
N GLY A 85 -11.15 4.46 -1.91
CA GLY A 85 -10.25 4.17 -3.02
C GLY A 85 -8.88 4.83 -2.95
N CYS A 86 -8.43 5.18 -1.74
CA CYS A 86 -7.04 5.54 -1.47
C CYS A 86 -6.04 4.58 -2.14
N SER A 87 -5.01 5.14 -2.77
CA SER A 87 -3.88 4.35 -3.25
C SER A 87 -3.02 3.92 -2.07
N VAL A 88 -2.65 2.65 -2.00
CA VAL A 88 -1.80 2.13 -0.93
C VAL A 88 -0.53 1.57 -1.52
N MET A 89 0.62 2.08 -1.09
CA MET A 89 1.92 1.52 -1.41
C MET A 89 2.37 0.62 -0.26
N LEU A 90 2.42 -0.69 -0.49
CA LEU A 90 3.07 -1.62 0.43
C LEU A 90 4.57 -1.61 0.14
N VAL A 91 5.40 -1.53 1.17
CA VAL A 91 6.86 -1.55 1.06
C VAL A 91 7.42 -2.60 2.00
N GLY A 92 7.90 -3.70 1.44
CA GLY A 92 8.66 -4.72 2.14
C GLY A 92 10.10 -4.27 2.39
N THR A 93 10.53 -4.43 3.64
CA THR A 93 11.84 -4.03 4.14
C THR A 93 12.52 -5.21 4.83
N LEU A 94 13.79 -5.51 4.53
CA LEU A 94 14.48 -6.63 5.20
C LEU A 94 14.68 -6.38 6.71
N GLU A 95 14.94 -5.13 7.08
CA GLU A 95 15.12 -4.71 8.47
C GLU A 95 14.16 -3.57 8.83
N PRO A 96 13.63 -3.56 10.07
CA PRO A 96 12.76 -2.48 10.52
C PRO A 96 13.52 -1.14 10.52
N VAL A 97 12.95 -0.15 9.84
CA VAL A 97 13.43 1.24 9.84
C VAL A 97 12.70 2.05 10.90
N ALA A 98 13.37 3.01 11.54
CA ALA A 98 12.77 3.90 12.54
C ALA A 98 11.69 4.82 11.94
N ALA A 99 10.63 5.11 12.70
CA ALA A 99 9.41 5.75 12.19
C ALA A 99 9.70 7.20 11.84
N GLU A 100 10.53 7.83 12.65
CA GLU A 100 11.00 9.20 12.48
C GLU A 100 11.73 9.36 11.14
N ARG A 101 12.51 8.35 10.73
CA ARG A 101 13.21 8.36 9.44
C ARG A 101 12.25 8.23 8.28
N LEU A 102 11.25 7.37 8.40
CA LEU A 102 10.20 7.20 7.39
C LEU A 102 9.35 8.47 7.27
N GLN A 103 8.93 9.06 8.39
CA GLN A 103 8.18 10.32 8.40
C GLN A 103 8.95 11.45 7.74
N VAL A 104 10.22 11.66 8.12
CA VAL A 104 11.06 12.72 7.53
C VAL A 104 11.21 12.56 6.01
N ARG A 105 11.24 11.32 5.50
CA ARG A 105 11.47 11.07 4.09
C ARG A 105 10.22 11.18 3.22
N PHE A 106 9.08 10.73 3.74
CA PHE A 106 7.89 10.42 2.95
C PHE A 106 6.65 11.24 3.32
N ALA A 107 6.60 11.91 4.48
CA ALA A 107 5.37 12.56 4.95
C ALA A 107 4.87 13.72 4.05
N ASP A 108 5.72 14.26 3.18
CA ASP A 108 5.41 15.36 2.26
C ASP A 108 5.22 14.89 0.80
N LYS A 109 5.04 13.58 0.58
CA LYS A 109 4.95 12.98 -0.75
C LYS A 109 3.50 12.60 -1.07
N ASP A 110 2.86 13.37 -1.92
CA ASP A 110 1.44 13.25 -2.27
C ASP A 110 1.19 12.68 -3.67
N ASP A 111 2.24 12.46 -4.47
CA ASP A 111 2.16 11.87 -5.80
C ASP A 111 3.01 10.59 -5.93
N ASN A 112 2.56 9.66 -6.79
CA ASN A 112 3.23 8.38 -6.99
C ASN A 112 4.66 8.53 -7.51
N ALA A 113 4.97 9.47 -8.40
CA ALA A 113 6.31 9.61 -8.95
C ALA A 113 7.30 10.14 -7.89
N GLY A 114 6.88 11.14 -7.11
CA GLY A 114 7.63 11.67 -5.98
C GLY A 114 7.84 10.63 -4.88
N LEU A 115 6.83 9.80 -4.60
CA LEU A 115 6.93 8.67 -3.67
C LEU A 115 7.94 7.62 -4.15
N LEU A 116 7.88 7.23 -5.42
CA LEU A 116 8.79 6.25 -6.01
C LEU A 116 10.24 6.73 -6.01
N GLN A 117 10.48 7.97 -6.44
CA GLN A 117 11.82 8.56 -6.36
C GLN A 117 12.31 8.63 -4.90
N ALA A 118 11.41 8.98 -3.97
CA ALA A 118 11.75 9.02 -2.56
C ALA A 118 12.16 7.65 -2.01
N LEU A 119 11.50 6.59 -2.46
CA LEU A 119 11.81 5.21 -2.12
C LEU A 119 13.19 4.81 -2.64
N PHE A 120 13.48 5.08 -3.91
CA PHE A 120 14.79 4.76 -4.51
C PHE A 120 15.94 5.50 -3.81
N ASP A 121 15.79 6.82 -3.57
CA ASP A 121 16.78 7.61 -2.86
C ASP A 121 16.97 7.13 -1.41
N PHE A 122 15.92 6.57 -0.80
CA PHE A 122 15.97 6.05 0.56
C PHE A 122 16.61 4.66 0.62
N ALA A 123 16.43 3.83 -0.40
CA ALA A 123 16.98 2.47 -0.44
C ALA A 123 18.52 2.46 -0.35
N ALA A 124 19.19 3.26 -1.18
CA ALA A 124 20.65 3.31 -1.28
C ALA A 124 21.39 3.53 0.07
N PRO A 125 21.07 4.56 0.88
CA PRO A 125 21.72 4.78 2.17
C PRO A 125 21.31 3.79 3.27
N ASN A 126 20.22 3.02 3.07
CA ASN A 126 19.81 1.96 4.00
C ASN A 126 20.44 0.60 3.67
N GLY A 127 21.33 0.54 2.68
CA GLY A 127 21.95 -0.70 2.23
C GLY A 127 20.94 -1.67 1.63
N TRP A 128 19.80 -1.16 1.17
CA TRP A 128 18.85 -1.95 0.41
C TRP A 128 19.37 -2.01 -1.02
N GLU A 129 19.74 -3.21 -1.47
CA GLU A 129 19.92 -3.42 -2.89
C GLU A 129 18.59 -3.16 -3.61
N PRO A 130 18.60 -2.86 -4.92
CA PRO A 130 17.38 -2.68 -5.71
C PRO A 130 16.36 -3.83 -5.54
N TYR A 131 16.83 -5.02 -5.17
CA TYR A 131 16.06 -6.25 -4.96
C TYR A 131 15.69 -6.56 -3.50
N ASP A 132 16.25 -5.83 -2.53
CA ASP A 132 16.02 -6.06 -1.10
C ASP A 132 14.77 -5.36 -0.57
N CYS A 133 14.31 -4.34 -1.30
CA CYS A 133 13.03 -3.68 -1.03
C CYS A 133 12.05 -4.00 -2.15
N SER A 134 10.90 -4.59 -1.79
CA SER A 134 9.80 -4.85 -2.73
C SER A 134 8.69 -3.86 -2.42
N ALA A 135 8.34 -3.01 -3.38
CA ALA A 135 7.18 -2.14 -3.28
C ALA A 135 6.04 -2.67 -4.14
N LEU A 136 4.83 -2.62 -3.62
CA LEU A 136 3.62 -2.88 -4.37
C LEU A 136 2.73 -1.66 -4.26
N CYS A 137 2.53 -0.98 -5.38
CA CYS A 137 1.52 0.06 -5.50
C CYS A 137 0.17 -0.59 -5.81
N ILE A 138 -0.78 -0.41 -4.92
CA ILE A 138 -2.12 -0.92 -5.09
C ILE A 138 -2.99 0.25 -5.57
N CYS A 139 -3.15 0.33 -6.89
CA CYS A 139 -4.00 1.28 -7.58
C CYS A 139 -5.35 0.60 -7.83
N LEU A 140 -6.25 0.78 -6.88
CA LEU A 140 -7.56 0.17 -6.93
C LEU A 140 -8.44 1.14 -7.72
N PHE A 141 -9.38 0.61 -8.49
CA PHE A 141 -10.24 1.31 -9.46
C PHE A 141 -9.59 1.62 -10.82
N ASN A 142 -10.14 1.01 -11.88
CA ASN A 142 -10.27 1.76 -13.13
C ASN A 142 -11.45 2.75 -12.96
N GLU A 143 -11.33 3.99 -13.46
CA GLU A 143 -12.39 5.01 -13.35
C GLU A 143 -13.74 4.52 -13.90
N GLN A 144 -13.73 3.58 -14.84
CA GLN A 144 -14.92 2.97 -15.46
C GLN A 144 -15.78 2.19 -14.47
N GLU A 145 -15.18 1.48 -13.50
CA GLU A 145 -15.89 0.67 -12.51
C GLU A 145 -16.44 1.51 -11.36
N ARG A 146 -15.71 2.56 -10.95
CA ARG A 146 -16.25 3.59 -10.04
C ARG A 146 -17.47 4.28 -10.66
N MET A 147 -17.35 4.73 -11.91
CA MET A 147 -18.45 5.39 -12.63
C MET A 147 -19.66 4.48 -12.83
N LYS A 148 -19.47 3.19 -13.15
CA LYS A 148 -20.59 2.26 -13.28
C LYS A 148 -21.46 2.22 -12.03
N ARG A 149 -20.86 2.19 -10.84
CA ARG A 149 -21.63 2.07 -9.60
C ARG A 149 -22.20 3.40 -9.10
N GLU A 150 -21.50 4.52 -9.28
CA GLU A 150 -22.08 5.86 -9.05
C GLU A 150 -23.32 6.09 -9.92
N PHE A 151 -23.35 5.55 -11.13
CA PHE A 151 -24.51 5.60 -12.02
C PHE A 151 -25.56 4.51 -11.79
N GLU A 152 -25.20 3.34 -11.23
CA GLU A 152 -26.17 2.27 -10.89
C GLU A 152 -26.83 2.45 -9.51
N LEU A 153 -26.24 3.27 -8.62
CA LEU A 153 -26.80 3.65 -7.32
C LEU A 153 -27.55 5.00 -7.36
N ALA A 154 -27.60 5.68 -8.51
CA ALA A 154 -28.36 6.90 -8.77
C ALA A 154 -29.71 6.61 -9.43
#